data_AF-A0A8E0RPY2-F1
#
_entry.id   AF-A0A8E0RPY2-F1
#
_cell.length_a   1.000
_cell.length_b   1.000
_cell.length_c   1.000
_cell.angle_alpha   90.00
_cell.angle_beta   90.00
_cell.angle_gamma   90.00
#
_symmetry.space_group_name_H-M   'P 1'
#
loop_
_entity.id
_entity.type
_entity.pdbx_description
1 polymer ?
#
loop_
_entity_poly.entity_id
_entity_poly.type
_entity_poly.pdbx_seq_one_letter_code
_entity_poly.pdbx_strand_id
1 'polypeptide(L)'
;MALFLRTISSKCKPLAIVGCRFTSSVDSAVKETHTGQKFDPGDFRAARFTESSKLVNSNFAAKLIADVPPILCKEHIVSCDGGEAALGHPKVYINLVSCCCI
;
A
#
# COMPACT_ATOMS: atom_id res chain seq x y z
N MET A 1 -73.45 23.50 -14.03
CA MET A 1 -72.99 23.09 -12.68
C MET A 1 -71.98 21.97 -12.85
N ALA A 2 -70.70 22.28 -13.11
CA ALA A 2 -69.64 21.29 -13.23
C ALA A 2 -68.73 21.41 -11.99
N LEU A 3 -68.82 20.43 -11.09
CA LEU A 3 -68.02 20.35 -9.88
C LEU A 3 -66.62 19.85 -10.25
N PHE A 4 -65.65 20.77 -10.17
CA PHE A 4 -64.23 20.47 -10.33
C PHE A 4 -63.73 19.71 -9.08
N LEU A 5 -63.64 18.38 -9.16
CA LEU A 5 -62.99 17.56 -8.13
C LEU A 5 -61.47 17.74 -8.25
N ARG A 6 -60.87 18.49 -7.33
CA ARG A 6 -59.41 18.59 -7.19
C ARG A 6 -58.90 17.32 -6.50
N THR A 7 -58.31 16.40 -7.27
CA THR A 7 -57.55 15.27 -6.73
C THR A 7 -56.22 15.77 -6.14
N ILE A 8 -56.07 15.65 -4.83
CA ILE A 8 -54.81 15.95 -4.12
C ILE A 8 -53.86 14.76 -4.32
N SER A 9 -52.88 14.90 -5.20
CA SER A 9 -51.81 13.91 -5.37
C SER A 9 -50.79 14.05 -4.24
N SER A 10 -50.87 13.17 -3.24
CA SER A 10 -49.87 13.06 -2.18
C SER A 10 -48.59 12.42 -2.74
N LYS A 11 -47.61 13.25 -3.14
CA LYS A 11 -46.27 12.79 -3.48
C LYS A 11 -45.54 12.35 -2.21
N CYS A 12 -45.71 11.09 -1.79
CA CYS A 12 -44.85 10.45 -0.80
C CYS A 12 -43.48 10.21 -1.45
N LYS A 13 -42.48 11.00 -1.08
CA LYS A 13 -41.09 10.76 -1.49
C LYS A 13 -40.61 9.49 -0.77
N PRO A 14 -40.04 8.50 -1.46
CA PRO A 14 -39.47 7.35 -0.80
C PRO A 14 -38.32 7.82 0.09
N LEU A 15 -38.35 7.41 1.36
CA LEU A 15 -37.27 7.64 2.29
C LEU A 15 -36.06 6.88 1.76
N ALA A 16 -35.01 7.60 1.37
CA ALA A 16 -33.76 6.99 0.98
C ALA A 16 -33.21 6.21 2.18
N ILE A 17 -33.13 4.89 2.05
CA ILE A 17 -32.43 4.03 3.00
C ILE A 17 -30.95 4.43 2.88
N VAL A 18 -30.51 5.30 3.80
CA VAL A 18 -29.09 5.56 4.02
C VAL A 18 -28.51 4.28 4.62
N GLY A 19 -28.10 3.36 3.76
CA GLY A 19 -27.33 2.19 4.18
C GLY A 19 -26.01 2.69 4.77
N CYS A 20 -25.87 2.60 6.09
CA CYS A 20 -24.58 2.80 6.74
C CYS A 20 -23.67 1.64 6.30
N ARG A 21 -22.78 1.89 5.34
CA ARG A 21 -21.69 0.97 5.04
C ARG A 21 -20.73 1.01 6.21
N PHE A 22 -20.88 0.06 7.14
CA PHE A 22 -19.83 -0.24 8.10
C PHE A 22 -18.65 -0.76 7.29
N THR A 23 -17.64 0.09 7.05
CA THR A 23 -16.36 -0.37 6.53
C THR A 23 -15.71 -1.11 7.69
N SER A 24 -15.98 -2.41 7.80
CA SER A 24 -15.30 -3.22 8.80
C SER A 24 -13.82 -3.15 8.50
N SER A 25 -13.00 -2.82 9.49
CA SER A 25 -11.55 -2.68 9.33
C SER A 25 -10.86 -3.97 8.82
N VAL A 26 -11.62 -5.07 8.73
CA VAL A 26 -11.27 -6.34 8.05
C VAL A 26 -10.80 -6.13 6.61
N ASP A 27 -11.31 -5.14 5.87
CA ASP A 27 -10.82 -4.83 4.50
C ASP A 27 -9.32 -4.49 4.49
N SER A 28 -8.81 -3.96 5.60
CA SER A 28 -7.37 -3.69 5.75
C SER A 28 -6.53 -4.97 5.82
N ALA A 29 -7.11 -6.11 6.21
CA ALA A 29 -6.40 -7.39 6.29
C ALA A 29 -5.95 -7.90 4.90
N VAL A 30 -6.66 -7.48 3.84
CA VAL A 30 -6.38 -7.82 2.44
C VAL A 30 -5.16 -7.07 1.90
N LYS A 31 -4.78 -5.93 2.50
CA LYS A 31 -3.62 -5.15 2.05
C LYS A 31 -2.34 -5.97 2.12
N GLU A 32 -1.66 -6.10 0.98
CA GLU A 32 -0.39 -6.83 0.86
C GLU A 32 0.76 -6.04 1.49
N THR A 33 1.61 -6.74 2.24
CA THR A 33 2.85 -6.16 2.80
C THR A 33 3.95 -6.09 1.73
N HIS A 34 5.04 -5.38 2.02
CA HIS A 34 6.23 -5.35 1.16
C HIS A 34 6.86 -6.75 0.93
N THR A 35 6.54 -7.73 1.79
CA THR A 35 6.91 -9.15 1.64
C THR A 35 5.88 -9.99 0.88
N GLY A 36 4.73 -9.43 0.50
CA GLY A 36 3.65 -10.14 -0.19
C GLY A 36 2.63 -10.84 0.73
N GLN A 37 2.70 -10.63 2.05
CA GLN A 37 1.77 -11.24 3.00
C GLN A 37 0.41 -10.54 2.96
N LYS A 38 -0.66 -11.33 2.80
CA LYS A 38 -2.06 -10.93 2.92
C LYS A 38 -2.87 -12.00 3.62
N PHE A 39 -3.98 -11.61 4.25
CA PHE A 39 -4.95 -12.56 4.76
C PHE A 39 -5.98 -12.86 3.69
N ASP A 40 -6.37 -14.13 3.57
CA ASP A 40 -7.49 -14.54 2.73
C ASP A 40 -8.81 -14.04 3.35
N PRO A 41 -9.81 -13.63 2.56
CA PRO A 41 -11.11 -13.22 3.09
C PRO A 41 -11.80 -14.27 3.96
N GLY A 42 -11.54 -15.57 3.73
CA GLY A 42 -12.07 -16.66 4.57
C GLY A 42 -11.22 -16.98 5.80
N ASP A 43 -10.09 -16.28 6.01
CA ASP A 43 -9.18 -16.57 7.11
C ASP A 43 -9.70 -15.97 8.43
N PHE A 44 -10.01 -16.83 9.40
CA PHE A 44 -10.46 -16.42 10.72
C PHE A 44 -9.46 -15.49 11.43
N ARG A 45 -8.16 -15.54 11.07
CA ARG A 45 -7.13 -14.68 11.66
C ARG A 45 -7.31 -13.21 11.28
N ALA A 46 -8.04 -12.90 10.21
CA ALA A 46 -8.37 -11.53 9.78
C ALA A 46 -9.28 -10.81 10.77
N ALA A 47 -10.01 -11.55 11.62
CA ALA A 47 -10.90 -10.97 12.64
C ALA A 47 -10.19 -10.04 13.63
N ARG A 48 -8.86 -10.19 13.82
CA ARG A 48 -8.07 -9.27 14.67
C ARG A 48 -8.08 -7.82 14.17
N PHE A 49 -8.36 -7.62 12.88
CA PHE A 49 -8.41 -6.30 12.26
C PHE A 49 -9.82 -5.72 12.23
N THR A 50 -10.79 -6.30 12.95
CA THR A 50 -12.18 -5.82 12.95
C THR A 50 -12.31 -4.41 13.54
N GLU A 51 -11.58 -4.13 14.61
CA GLU A 51 -11.58 -2.83 15.32
C GLU A 51 -10.37 -1.96 14.98
N SER A 52 -9.29 -2.55 14.45
CA SER A 52 -8.04 -1.86 14.17
C SER A 52 -7.50 -2.19 12.78
N SER A 53 -6.94 -1.20 12.09
CA SER A 53 -6.44 -1.39 10.73
C SER A 53 -5.07 -2.06 10.70
N LYS A 54 -4.84 -2.90 9.68
CA LYS A 54 -3.51 -3.46 9.40
C LYS A 54 -2.59 -2.32 8.95
N LEU A 55 -1.56 -2.06 9.74
CA LEU A 55 -0.53 -1.07 9.42
C LEU A 55 0.46 -1.66 8.43
N VAL A 56 0.56 -1.04 7.25
CA VAL A 56 1.51 -1.39 6.21
C VAL A 56 2.21 -0.11 5.78
N ASN A 57 3.54 -0.13 5.76
CA ASN A 57 4.34 0.99 5.26
C ASN A 57 4.12 1.15 3.74
N SER A 58 3.77 2.34 3.27
CA SER A 58 3.56 2.61 1.84
C SER A 58 4.87 2.63 1.05
N ASN A 59 5.99 2.96 1.70
CA ASN A 59 7.29 3.16 1.06
C ASN A 59 8.08 1.85 1.05
N PHE A 60 8.09 1.16 -0.08
CA PHE A 60 8.79 -0.12 -0.23
C PHE A 60 10.25 0.09 -0.64
N ALA A 61 11.18 -0.36 0.20
CA ALA A 61 12.62 -0.21 -0.02
C ALA A 61 13.10 -0.83 -1.36
N ALA A 62 12.48 -1.93 -1.81
CA ALA A 62 12.81 -2.57 -3.08
C ALA A 62 12.55 -1.66 -4.30
N LYS A 63 11.53 -0.80 -4.25
CA LYS A 63 11.28 0.18 -5.31
C LYS A 63 12.28 1.32 -5.23
N LEU A 64 12.48 1.84 -4.01
CA LEU A 64 13.40 2.94 -3.77
C LEU A 64 14.84 2.63 -4.21
N ILE A 65 15.33 1.39 -3.99
CA ILE A 65 16.68 1.01 -4.42
C ILE A 65 16.78 0.80 -5.93
N ALA A 66 15.69 0.38 -6.58
CA ALA A 66 15.64 0.23 -8.04
C ALA A 66 15.63 1.60 -8.76
N ASP A 67 15.10 2.63 -8.11
CA ASP A 67 15.09 4.00 -8.61
C ASP A 67 16.49 4.65 -8.55
N VAL A 68 17.41 4.13 -7.73
CA VAL A 68 18.79 4.65 -7.61
C VAL A 68 19.63 4.14 -8.79
N PRO A 69 20.27 5.03 -9.57
CA PRO A 69 21.10 4.61 -10.69
C PRO A 69 22.39 3.91 -10.22
N PRO A 70 22.91 2.94 -10.99
CA PRO A 70 24.19 2.33 -10.70
C PRO A 70 25.33 3.35 -10.87
N ILE A 71 26.33 3.25 -9.99
CA ILE A 71 27.52 4.11 -10.02
C ILE A 71 28.57 3.45 -10.91
N LEU A 72 29.06 4.19 -11.92
CA LEU A 72 30.12 3.71 -12.81
C LEU A 72 31.49 3.91 -12.15
N CYS A 73 32.28 2.84 -12.10
CA CYS A 73 33.63 2.84 -11.54
C CYS A 73 34.61 2.21 -12.55
N LYS A 74 35.84 2.72 -12.60
CA LYS A 74 36.92 2.17 -13.45
C LYS A 74 37.72 1.05 -12.75
N GLU A 75 37.56 0.95 -11.44
CA GLU A 75 38.33 0.05 -10.58
C GLU A 75 37.71 -1.35 -10.57
N HIS A 76 38.56 -2.36 -10.44
CA HIS A 76 38.15 -3.76 -10.39
C HIS A 76 37.55 -4.16 -9.02
N ILE A 77 38.04 -3.53 -7.94
CA ILE A 77 37.56 -3.74 -6.57
C ILE A 77 37.19 -2.38 -6.02
N VAL A 78 35.93 -2.20 -5.65
CA VAL A 78 35.41 -0.96 -5.04
C VAL A 78 34.99 -1.22 -3.60
N SER A 79 35.04 -0.21 -2.74
CA SER A 79 34.53 -0.32 -1.37
C SER A 79 33.29 0.52 -1.15
N CYS A 80 32.32 -0.04 -0.42
CA CYS A 80 31.13 0.66 0.02
C CYS A 80 31.09 0.72 1.55
N ASP A 81 30.81 1.92 2.07
CA ASP A 81 30.68 2.20 3.51
C ASP A 81 29.26 2.74 3.86
N GLY A 82 28.33 2.77 2.89
CA GLY A 82 26.97 3.28 3.10
C GLY A 82 26.85 4.82 3.18
N GLY A 83 27.90 5.56 2.83
CA GLY A 83 27.92 7.02 2.73
C GLY A 83 28.79 7.71 3.78
N GLU A 84 28.67 7.33 5.05
CA GLU A 84 29.45 7.89 6.16
C GLU A 84 30.11 6.78 6.99
N ALA A 85 31.41 6.95 7.27
CA ALA A 85 32.29 5.89 7.79
C ALA A 85 31.76 5.15 9.04
N ALA A 86 31.21 5.86 10.03
CA ALA A 86 30.76 5.27 11.29
C ALA A 86 29.22 5.14 11.41
N LEU A 87 28.46 5.78 10.53
CA LEU A 87 27.00 5.80 10.56
C LEU A 87 26.38 4.82 9.54
N GLY A 88 27.17 4.36 8.57
CA GLY A 88 26.78 3.37 7.59
C GLY A 88 26.99 1.93 8.04
N HIS A 89 27.04 1.03 7.06
CA HIS A 89 27.35 -0.38 7.30
C HIS A 89 28.87 -0.60 7.34
N PRO A 90 29.34 -1.74 7.89
CA PRO A 90 30.76 -2.08 7.83
C PRO A 90 31.30 -2.05 6.40
N LYS A 91 32.55 -1.61 6.26
CA LYS A 91 33.25 -1.52 4.97
C LYS A 91 33.28 -2.86 4.26
N VAL A 92 32.65 -2.92 3.10
CA VAL A 92 32.65 -4.11 2.23
C VAL A 92 33.37 -3.83 0.93
N TYR A 93 34.04 -4.85 0.38
CA TYR A 93 34.70 -4.78 -0.92
C TYR A 93 33.90 -5.57 -1.95
N ILE A 94 33.56 -4.93 -3.05
CA ILE A 94 32.73 -5.47 -4.13
C ILE A 94 33.62 -5.70 -5.34
N ASN A 95 33.57 -6.92 -5.88
CA ASN A 95 34.34 -7.32 -7.05
C ASN A 95 33.55 -7.05 -8.34
N LEU A 96 34.15 -6.35 -9.29
CA LEU A 96 33.51 -5.92 -10.54
C LEU A 96 34.06 -6.63 -11.79
N VAL A 97 34.54 -7.87 -11.64
CA VAL A 97 35.08 -8.74 -12.73
C VAL A 97 34.24 -8.77 -14.01
N SER A 98 32.91 -8.69 -13.90
CA SER A 98 31.99 -8.82 -15.03
C SER A 98 31.53 -7.48 -15.60
N CYS A 99 31.87 -6.36 -14.96
CA CYS A 99 31.48 -5.04 -15.42
C CYS A 99 32.60 -4.45 -16.27
N CYS A 100 32.66 -4.89 -17.52
CA CYS A 100 33.53 -4.28 -18.52
C CYS A 100 33.09 -2.82 -18.69
N CYS A 101 33.99 -1.89 -18.39
CA CYS A 101 33.88 -0.49 -18.77
C CYS A 101 33.53 -0.43 -20.26
N ILE A 102 32.33 0.05 -20.59
CA ILE A 102 32.05 0.66 -21.90
C ILE A 102 32.68 2.05 -21.89
#